data_AF-A0A9W7EE77-F1
#
_entry.id   AF-A0A9W7EE77-F1
#
_cell.length_a   1.000
_cell.length_b   1.000
_cell.length_c   1.000
_cell.angle_alpha   90.00
_cell.angle_beta   90.00
_cell.angle_gamma   90.00
#
_symmetry.space_group_name_H-M   'P 1'
#
loop_
_entity.id
_entity.type
_entity.pdbx_description
1 polymer ?
#
loop_
_entity_poly.entity_id
_entity_poly.type
_entity_poly.pdbx_seq_one_letter_code
_entity_poly.pdbx_strand_id
1 'polypeptide(L)'
;MIVLGHVGYHVGRLTGVEHVNMLMETVEEFVGLSLKTLRSNDVKPMANKKKYVLGLPVLGTGYGMATDLTGEVLASILKLASWLVESNDDLDICLCCADEGTFCMAQSLRRKMIKEDVGVWRGFRVLGEVEGDRLRDAKALAARKELSIFIGAGVSIGAGGLSWYGLLEEIEKNFQTPSLQNKYKGNPSDTLLVADSLDKMCAKPDKNNVTKDLKTRIAELTNRPFPSLLMALLASLQPAGAITQNYDHHAEIALNNVNLRTRTNTVSIIPYRQIKGASTWLLKMHGCVSSKSDIVITKSDFEKFEESKLKALSGLVQGELMTSHMLFVGFSMTDGNYLRIIREVREALDNRKSNNSTSSTP
;
A
#
# COMPACT_ATOMS: atom_id res chain seq x y z
N MET A 1 2.70 12.34 -8.36
CA MET A 1 1.37 12.45 -9.01
C MET A 1 1.20 13.91 -9.35
N ILE A 2 1.01 14.25 -10.63
CA ILE A 2 0.54 15.60 -11.00
C ILE A 2 -0.97 15.58 -10.80
N VAL A 3 -1.51 16.60 -10.12
CA VAL A 3 -2.94 16.69 -9.80
C VAL A 3 -3.52 17.90 -10.50
N LEU A 4 -4.60 17.71 -11.23
CA LEU A 4 -5.40 18.83 -11.74
C LEU A 4 -6.00 19.58 -10.54
N GLY A 5 -5.77 20.89 -10.46
CA GLY A 5 -6.26 21.73 -9.36
C GLY A 5 -7.77 21.95 -9.39
N HIS A 6 -8.28 22.92 -8.63
CA HIS A 6 -9.68 23.35 -8.72
C HIS A 6 -9.97 23.93 -10.11
N VAL A 7 -10.59 23.14 -10.98
CA VAL A 7 -11.09 23.61 -12.28
C VAL A 7 -12.59 23.42 -12.31
N GLY A 8 -13.31 24.51 -12.55
CA GLY A 8 -14.77 24.54 -12.56
C GLY A 8 -15.30 25.85 -11.99
N TYR A 9 -15.26 26.92 -12.77
CA TYR A 9 -16.20 28.01 -12.58
C TYR A 9 -17.46 27.67 -13.37
N HIS A 10 -18.62 27.72 -12.71
CA HIS A 10 -19.90 27.60 -13.39
C HIS A 10 -20.05 28.80 -14.33
N VAL A 11 -19.79 28.60 -15.61
CA VAL A 11 -20.13 29.59 -16.64
C VAL A 11 -21.65 29.47 -16.82
N GLY A 12 -22.39 30.57 -16.64
CA GLY A 12 -23.85 30.57 -16.67
C GLY A 12 -24.44 30.13 -18.01
N ARG A 13 -25.68 29.63 -17.97
CA ARG A 13 -26.55 29.20 -19.09
C ARG A 13 -25.97 28.13 -20.05
N LEU A 14 -25.35 27.09 -19.50
CA LEU A 14 -25.10 25.85 -20.26
C LEU A 14 -26.17 24.81 -19.93
N THR A 15 -26.60 24.03 -20.92
CA THR A 15 -27.37 22.80 -20.68
C THR A 15 -26.49 21.76 -19.96
N GLY A 16 -27.10 20.76 -19.31
CA GLY A 16 -26.35 19.72 -18.59
C GLY A 16 -25.33 18.99 -19.46
N VAL A 17 -25.68 18.70 -20.73
CA VAL A 17 -24.81 18.03 -21.69
C VAL A 17 -23.62 18.91 -22.11
N GLU A 18 -23.86 20.18 -22.42
CA GLU A 18 -22.79 21.13 -22.78
C GLU A 18 -21.80 21.30 -21.63
N HIS A 19 -22.31 21.35 -20.39
CA HIS A 19 -21.46 21.43 -19.21
C HIS A 19 -20.56 20.19 -19.06
N VAL A 20 -21.11 18.98 -19.21
CA VAL A 20 -20.34 17.73 -19.15
C VAL A 20 -19.27 17.69 -20.24
N ASN A 21 -19.58 18.10 -21.47
CA ASN A 21 -18.63 18.11 -22.59
C ASN A 21 -17.45 19.05 -22.33
N MET A 22 -17.70 20.28 -21.87
CA MET A 22 -16.63 21.23 -21.52
C MET A 22 -15.71 20.68 -20.41
N LEU A 23 -16.28 19.99 -19.41
CA LEU A 23 -15.47 19.33 -18.39
C LEU A 23 -14.59 18.23 -18.99
N MET A 24 -15.08 17.46 -19.96
CA MET A 24 -14.31 16.42 -20.62
C MET A 24 -13.16 16.99 -21.45
N GLU A 25 -13.40 18.08 -22.19
CA GLU A 25 -12.35 18.81 -22.92
C GLU A 25 -11.25 19.28 -21.97
N THR A 26 -11.63 19.83 -20.81
CA THR A 26 -10.68 20.26 -19.77
C THR A 26 -9.82 19.09 -19.26
N VAL A 27 -10.43 17.91 -19.05
CA VAL A 27 -9.70 16.71 -18.61
C VAL A 27 -8.71 16.24 -19.68
N GLU A 28 -9.14 16.22 -20.94
CA GLU A 28 -8.29 15.82 -22.08
C GLU A 28 -7.11 16.77 -22.25
N GLU A 29 -7.34 18.08 -22.21
CA GLU A 29 -6.30 19.10 -22.28
C GLU A 29 -5.30 18.97 -21.12
N PHE A 30 -5.78 18.75 -19.89
CA PHE A 30 -4.93 18.55 -18.73
C PHE A 30 -4.00 17.35 -18.92
N VAL A 31 -4.54 16.20 -19.34
CA VAL A 31 -3.75 14.98 -19.54
C VAL A 31 -2.74 15.18 -20.66
N GLY A 32 -3.18 15.75 -21.79
CA GLY A 32 -2.32 16.05 -22.94
C GLY A 32 -1.16 16.99 -22.59
N LEU A 33 -1.46 18.10 -21.92
CA LEU A 33 -0.44 19.07 -21.47
C LEU A 33 0.51 18.45 -20.45
N SER A 34 -0.02 17.72 -19.46
CA SER A 34 0.80 17.06 -18.43
C SER A 34 1.80 16.08 -19.05
N LEU A 35 1.34 15.21 -19.95
CA LEU A 35 2.21 14.25 -20.63
C LEU A 35 3.24 14.95 -21.53
N LYS A 36 2.82 15.97 -22.29
CA LYS A 36 3.75 16.77 -23.10
C LYS A 36 4.84 17.38 -22.24
N THR A 37 4.48 18.05 -21.14
CA THR A 37 5.43 18.67 -20.22
C THR A 37 6.37 17.64 -19.57
N LEU A 38 5.86 16.49 -19.13
CA LEU A 38 6.68 15.43 -18.54
C LEU A 38 7.68 14.86 -19.55
N ARG A 39 7.23 14.54 -20.76
CA ARG A 39 8.05 13.96 -21.83
C ARG A 39 9.09 14.96 -22.34
N SER A 40 8.71 16.23 -22.57
CA SER A 40 9.64 17.27 -23.05
C SER A 40 10.74 17.62 -22.07
N ASN A 41 10.50 17.46 -20.76
CA ASN A 41 11.50 17.72 -19.72
C ASN A 41 12.29 16.45 -19.30
N ASP A 42 12.12 15.32 -20.00
CA ASP A 42 12.70 14.02 -19.66
C ASP A 42 12.48 13.60 -18.18
N VAL A 43 11.33 14.00 -17.62
CA VAL A 43 10.97 13.68 -16.23
C VAL A 43 10.54 12.23 -16.20
N LYS A 44 11.32 11.36 -15.56
CA LYS A 44 10.95 9.94 -15.43
C LYS A 44 9.75 9.75 -14.49
N PRO A 45 8.93 8.71 -14.70
CA PRO A 45 7.87 8.38 -13.76
C PRO A 45 8.39 8.20 -12.33
N MET A 46 7.68 8.79 -11.36
CA MET A 46 8.04 8.73 -9.95
C MET A 46 8.13 7.29 -9.43
N ALA A 47 8.98 7.08 -8.42
CA ALA A 47 9.12 5.81 -7.71
C ALA A 47 9.46 4.62 -8.64
N ASN A 48 10.24 4.87 -9.70
CA ASN A 48 10.65 3.87 -10.70
C ASN A 48 9.48 3.13 -11.34
N LYS A 49 8.32 3.78 -11.45
CA LYS A 49 7.17 3.22 -12.16
C LYS A 49 7.45 3.15 -13.65
N LYS A 50 6.78 2.21 -14.33
CA LYS A 50 6.79 2.14 -15.80
C LYS A 50 5.95 3.24 -16.45
N LYS A 51 4.92 3.71 -15.74
CA LYS A 51 3.92 4.66 -16.25
C LYS A 51 3.84 5.90 -15.37
N TYR A 52 3.57 7.04 -16.00
CA TYR A 52 3.12 8.25 -15.31
C TYR A 52 1.76 7.99 -14.66
N VAL A 53 1.60 8.42 -13.41
CA VAL A 53 0.32 8.36 -12.71
C VAL A 53 -0.18 9.78 -12.48
N LEU A 54 -1.23 10.17 -13.20
CA LEU A 54 -1.89 11.46 -13.06
C LEU A 54 -3.07 11.35 -12.09
N GLY A 55 -3.17 12.31 -11.18
CA GLY A 55 -4.30 12.42 -10.24
C GLY A 55 -5.37 13.30 -10.85
N LEU A 56 -6.57 12.75 -11.01
CA LEU A 56 -7.69 13.44 -11.62
C LEU A 56 -8.79 13.62 -10.58
N PRO A 57 -9.07 14.83 -10.07
CA PRO A 57 -10.24 15.05 -9.22
C PRO A 57 -11.52 14.86 -10.04
N VAL A 58 -12.60 14.51 -9.35
CA VAL A 58 -13.93 14.57 -9.93
C VAL A 58 -14.33 16.05 -10.02
N LEU A 59 -14.35 16.60 -11.24
CA LEU A 59 -14.67 18.00 -11.48
C LEU A 59 -16.18 18.24 -11.32
N GLY A 60 -16.56 19.43 -10.84
CA GLY A 60 -17.97 19.85 -10.76
C GLY A 60 -18.81 19.25 -9.62
N THR A 61 -18.32 18.25 -8.88
CA THR A 61 -19.11 17.53 -7.85
C THR A 61 -18.96 18.09 -6.43
N GLY A 62 -19.04 19.42 -6.28
CA GLY A 62 -18.89 20.12 -5.00
C GLY A 62 -19.85 21.31 -4.85
N TYR A 63 -19.38 22.44 -4.29
CA TYR A 63 -20.16 23.68 -4.13
C TYR A 63 -20.65 24.34 -5.44
N GLY A 64 -20.46 23.69 -6.59
CA GLY A 64 -20.84 24.18 -7.92
C GLY A 64 -22.27 23.89 -8.37
N MET A 65 -23.20 23.55 -7.45
CA MET A 65 -24.64 23.36 -7.73
C MET A 65 -25.04 22.27 -8.76
N ALA A 66 -24.11 21.40 -9.20
CA ALA A 66 -24.38 20.33 -10.16
C ALA A 66 -24.62 18.95 -9.50
N THR A 67 -25.37 18.89 -8.39
CA THR A 67 -25.66 17.63 -7.67
C THR A 67 -26.38 16.60 -8.55
N ASP A 68 -27.20 17.07 -9.49
CA ASP A 68 -28.02 16.20 -10.35
C ASP A 68 -27.23 15.57 -11.51
N LEU A 69 -26.05 16.12 -11.85
CA LEU A 69 -25.21 15.65 -12.97
C LEU A 69 -24.00 14.83 -12.53
N THR A 70 -23.80 14.63 -11.22
CA THR A 70 -22.60 13.96 -10.67
C THR A 70 -22.40 12.56 -11.25
N GLY A 71 -23.48 11.80 -11.46
CA GLY A 71 -23.42 10.48 -12.08
C GLY A 71 -22.98 10.50 -13.54
N GLU A 72 -23.49 11.46 -14.32
CA GLU A 72 -23.14 11.63 -15.74
C GLU A 72 -21.69 12.09 -15.89
N VAL A 73 -21.27 13.08 -15.10
CA VAL A 73 -19.88 13.56 -15.07
C VAL A 73 -18.93 12.41 -14.74
N LEU A 74 -19.22 11.62 -13.69
CA LEU A 74 -18.39 10.47 -13.32
C LEU A 74 -18.32 9.41 -14.43
N ALA A 75 -19.45 9.09 -15.06
CA ALA A 75 -19.50 8.13 -16.15
C ALA A 75 -18.67 8.60 -17.36
N SER A 76 -18.77 9.89 -17.71
CA SER A 76 -18.00 10.50 -18.79
C SER A 76 -16.50 10.54 -18.47
N ILE A 77 -16.12 10.93 -17.25
CA ILE A 77 -14.72 10.92 -16.81
C ILE A 77 -14.15 9.50 -16.88
N LEU A 78 -14.87 8.49 -16.39
CA LEU A 78 -14.39 7.10 -16.43
C LEU A 78 -14.19 6.59 -17.85
N LYS A 79 -15.10 6.93 -18.78
CA LYS A 79 -14.96 6.59 -20.21
C LYS A 79 -13.75 7.29 -20.83
N LEU A 80 -13.63 8.61 -20.65
CA LEU A 80 -12.53 9.39 -21.19
C LEU A 80 -11.18 8.92 -20.63
N ALA A 81 -11.08 8.73 -19.30
CA ALA A 81 -9.86 8.26 -18.66
C ALA A 81 -9.45 6.86 -19.17
N SER A 82 -10.42 5.96 -19.38
CA SER A 82 -10.14 4.63 -19.94
C SER A 82 -9.58 4.74 -21.36
N TRP A 83 -10.20 5.57 -22.20
CA TRP A 83 -9.72 5.81 -23.57
C TRP A 83 -8.33 6.46 -23.61
N LEU A 84 -8.07 7.44 -22.74
CA LEU A 84 -6.76 8.10 -22.65
C LEU A 84 -5.64 7.13 -22.25
N VAL A 85 -5.91 6.25 -21.28
CA VAL A 85 -4.95 5.22 -20.83
C VAL A 85 -4.74 4.14 -21.90
N GLU A 86 -5.78 3.75 -22.64
CA GLU A 86 -5.62 2.80 -23.76
C GLU A 86 -4.83 3.43 -24.92
N SER A 87 -4.98 4.74 -25.13
CA SER A 87 -4.31 5.49 -26.19
C SER A 87 -2.88 5.92 -25.82
N ASN A 88 -2.44 5.75 -24.57
CA ASN A 88 -1.12 6.13 -24.07
C ASN A 88 -0.50 5.02 -23.21
N ASP A 89 0.43 4.25 -23.76
CA ASP A 89 1.05 3.10 -23.09
C ASP A 89 1.81 3.46 -21.79
N ASP A 90 2.33 4.68 -21.69
CA ASP A 90 3.07 5.21 -20.54
C ASP A 90 2.19 5.95 -19.53
N LEU A 91 0.87 5.94 -19.66
CA LEU A 91 -0.07 6.65 -18.78
C LEU A 91 -0.89 5.70 -17.90
N ASP A 92 -1.14 6.16 -16.68
CA ASP A 92 -2.15 5.64 -15.76
C ASP A 92 -2.84 6.83 -15.05
N ILE A 93 -4.10 6.65 -14.67
CA ILE A 93 -4.93 7.72 -14.08
C ILE A 93 -5.52 7.25 -12.76
N CYS A 94 -5.28 8.03 -11.70
CA CYS A 94 -5.88 7.86 -10.39
C CYS A 94 -7.02 8.87 -10.22
N LEU A 95 -8.26 8.39 -10.21
CA LEU A 95 -9.43 9.22 -9.94
C LEU A 95 -9.51 9.56 -8.43
N CYS A 96 -9.42 10.84 -8.10
CA CYS A 96 -9.42 11.38 -6.75
C CYS A 96 -10.84 11.84 -6.36
N CYS A 97 -11.53 11.04 -5.56
CA CYS A 97 -12.88 11.36 -5.09
C CYS A 97 -12.82 12.23 -3.82
N ALA A 98 -13.60 13.31 -3.78
CA ALA A 98 -13.61 14.25 -2.67
C ALA A 98 -14.27 13.67 -1.41
N ASP A 99 -15.26 12.79 -1.56
CA ASP A 99 -16.09 12.19 -0.52
C ASP A 99 -16.41 10.71 -0.79
N GLU A 100 -16.98 10.03 0.22
CA GLU A 100 -17.32 8.61 0.15
C GLU A 100 -18.46 8.32 -0.84
N GLY A 101 -19.45 9.19 -0.96
CA GLY A 101 -20.56 9.04 -1.90
C GLY A 101 -20.07 9.03 -3.35
N THR A 102 -19.22 10.00 -3.70
CA THR A 102 -18.56 10.08 -5.00
C THR A 102 -17.68 8.85 -5.27
N PHE A 103 -16.91 8.41 -4.28
CA PHE A 103 -16.08 7.20 -4.40
C PHE A 103 -16.92 5.93 -4.63
N CYS A 104 -17.99 5.74 -3.85
CA CYS A 104 -18.92 4.63 -3.98
C CYS A 104 -19.60 4.62 -5.35
N MET A 105 -20.03 5.79 -5.84
CA MET A 105 -20.62 5.95 -7.17
C MET A 105 -19.62 5.59 -8.27
N ALA A 106 -18.40 6.14 -8.22
CA ALA A 106 -17.34 5.83 -9.17
C ALA A 106 -17.04 4.32 -9.22
N GLN A 107 -16.97 3.66 -8.06
CA GLN A 107 -16.77 2.21 -7.98
C GLN A 107 -17.96 1.41 -8.51
N SER A 108 -19.20 1.91 -8.35
CA SER A 108 -20.39 1.30 -8.91
C SER A 108 -20.40 1.36 -10.44
N LEU A 109 -20.15 2.55 -10.99
CA LEU A 109 -20.05 2.79 -12.43
C LEU A 109 -18.91 1.98 -13.06
N ARG A 110 -17.73 1.96 -12.43
CA ARG A 110 -16.59 1.15 -12.88
C ARG A 110 -16.95 -0.33 -12.98
N ARG A 111 -17.64 -0.89 -11.97
CA ARG A 111 -18.10 -2.29 -12.01
C ARG A 111 -19.12 -2.54 -13.12
N LYS A 112 -20.02 -1.59 -13.38
CA LYS A 112 -20.98 -1.69 -14.49
C LYS A 112 -20.25 -1.71 -15.83
N MET A 113 -19.31 -0.79 -16.06
CA MET A 113 -18.49 -0.74 -17.27
C MET A 113 -17.72 -2.04 -17.51
N ILE A 114 -17.09 -2.62 -16.48
CA ILE A 114 -16.34 -3.89 -16.59
C ILE A 114 -17.27 -5.05 -17.01
N LYS A 115 -18.52 -5.07 -16.53
CA LYS A 115 -19.50 -6.09 -16.90
C LYS A 115 -19.99 -5.95 -18.34
N GLU A 116 -20.12 -4.71 -18.82
CA GLU A 116 -20.60 -4.39 -20.16
C GLU A 116 -19.50 -4.60 -21.21
N ASP A 117 -18.25 -4.25 -20.90
CA ASP A 117 -17.10 -4.47 -21.76
C ASP A 117 -15.82 -4.78 -20.97
N VAL A 118 -15.45 -6.06 -20.96
CA VAL A 118 -14.24 -6.58 -20.31
C VAL A 118 -12.95 -6.12 -21.04
N GLY A 119 -13.06 -5.65 -22.29
CA GLY A 119 -11.96 -5.11 -23.10
C GLY A 119 -11.42 -3.78 -22.60
N VAL A 120 -12.29 -2.93 -22.02
CA VAL A 120 -11.93 -1.58 -21.51
C VAL A 120 -10.93 -1.67 -20.36
N TRP A 121 -10.96 -2.76 -19.59
CA TRP A 121 -10.08 -2.97 -18.43
C TRP A 121 -9.37 -4.32 -18.54
N ARG A 122 -8.49 -4.47 -19.53
CA ARG A 122 -7.79 -5.74 -19.82
C ARG A 122 -7.09 -6.37 -18.60
N GLY A 123 -6.63 -5.55 -17.64
CA GLY A 123 -6.04 -6.02 -16.37
C GLY A 123 -6.99 -6.80 -15.46
N PHE A 124 -8.31 -6.71 -15.64
CA PHE A 124 -9.30 -7.54 -14.92
C PHE A 124 -9.43 -8.96 -15.47
N ARG A 125 -8.93 -9.22 -16.69
CA ARG A 125 -8.87 -10.58 -17.27
C ARG A 125 -7.82 -11.47 -16.61
N VAL A 126 -7.00 -10.92 -15.70
CA VAL A 126 -5.84 -11.58 -15.10
C VAL A 126 -6.21 -12.49 -13.93
N LEU A 127 -7.44 -12.42 -13.40
CA LEU A 127 -7.90 -13.30 -12.34
C LEU A 127 -8.68 -14.46 -12.98
N GLY A 128 -8.15 -15.68 -12.89
CA GLY A 128 -8.88 -16.89 -13.29
C GLY A 128 -10.10 -17.12 -12.40
N GLU A 129 -10.91 -18.14 -12.72
CA GLU A 129 -12.12 -18.47 -11.97
C GLU A 129 -11.85 -18.71 -10.47
N VAL A 130 -10.73 -19.40 -10.16
CA VAL A 130 -10.30 -19.72 -8.78
C VAL A 130 -9.91 -18.46 -8.00
N GLU A 131 -9.19 -17.52 -8.61
CA GLU A 131 -8.89 -16.22 -8.01
C GLU A 131 -10.15 -15.36 -7.84
N GLY A 132 -11.13 -15.51 -8.73
CA GLY A 132 -12.43 -14.86 -8.67
C GLY A 132 -13.23 -15.25 -7.42
N ASP A 133 -13.28 -16.54 -7.08
CA ASP A 133 -14.00 -17.01 -5.89
C ASP A 133 -13.32 -16.57 -4.60
N ARG A 134 -11.98 -16.71 -4.51
CA ARG A 134 -11.21 -16.21 -3.36
C ARG A 134 -11.37 -14.70 -3.16
N LEU A 135 -11.51 -13.93 -4.23
CA LEU A 135 -11.74 -12.49 -4.16
C LEU A 135 -13.17 -12.15 -3.69
N ARG A 136 -14.18 -12.93 -4.11
CA ARG A 136 -15.56 -12.80 -3.62
C ARG A 136 -15.62 -13.06 -2.11
N ASP A 137 -14.91 -14.08 -1.65
CA ASP A 137 -14.78 -14.39 -0.23
C ASP A 137 -14.09 -13.26 0.52
N ALA A 138 -12.94 -12.79 0.03
CA ALA A 138 -12.22 -11.66 0.65
C ALA A 138 -13.07 -10.39 0.74
N LYS A 139 -13.91 -10.11 -0.27
CA LYS A 139 -14.85 -8.98 -0.25
C LYS A 139 -15.92 -9.17 0.84
N ALA A 140 -16.50 -10.36 0.94
CA ALA A 140 -17.51 -10.67 1.96
C ALA A 140 -16.92 -10.54 3.37
N LEU A 141 -15.69 -11.03 3.57
CA LEU A 141 -14.95 -10.93 4.82
C LEU A 141 -14.63 -9.48 5.21
N ALA A 142 -14.18 -8.67 4.24
CA ALA A 142 -13.97 -7.24 4.46
C ALA A 142 -15.26 -6.53 4.89
N ALA A 143 -16.39 -6.85 4.24
CA ALA A 143 -17.70 -6.28 4.58
C ALA A 143 -18.16 -6.66 6.01
N ARG A 144 -17.73 -7.82 6.52
CA ARG A 144 -18.03 -8.29 7.89
C ARG A 144 -17.00 -7.85 8.93
N LYS A 145 -15.95 -7.11 8.53
CA LYS A 145 -14.79 -6.77 9.37
C LYS A 145 -14.03 -7.99 9.91
N GLU A 146 -14.08 -9.10 9.18
CA GLU A 146 -13.38 -10.35 9.48
C GLU A 146 -12.04 -10.45 8.73
N LEU A 147 -11.64 -9.38 8.05
CA LEU A 147 -10.40 -9.29 7.29
C LEU A 147 -9.35 -8.48 8.05
N SER A 148 -8.18 -9.09 8.23
CA SER A 148 -6.96 -8.42 8.69
C SER A 148 -5.90 -8.45 7.60
N ILE A 149 -5.05 -7.43 7.61
CA ILE A 149 -4.09 -7.19 6.52
C ILE A 149 -2.67 -7.29 7.04
N PHE A 150 -1.87 -8.11 6.40
CA PHE A 150 -0.43 -8.15 6.58
C PHE A 150 0.27 -7.37 5.46
N ILE A 151 1.08 -6.39 5.85
CA ILE A 151 1.70 -5.39 4.98
C ILE A 151 3.21 -5.60 4.97
N GLY A 152 3.76 -5.95 3.81
CA GLY A 152 5.20 -6.03 3.58
C GLY A 152 5.76 -4.83 2.81
N ALA A 153 7.08 -4.82 2.61
CA ALA A 153 7.81 -3.70 2.02
C ALA A 153 7.33 -3.36 0.60
N GLY A 154 6.81 -4.35 -0.13
CA GLY A 154 6.24 -4.18 -1.47
C GLY A 154 5.10 -3.16 -1.53
N VAL A 155 4.36 -2.98 -0.43
CA VAL A 155 3.29 -1.98 -0.37
C VAL A 155 3.85 -0.56 -0.45
N SER A 156 5.03 -0.31 0.11
CA SER A 156 5.65 1.02 0.15
C SER A 156 6.41 1.39 -1.13
N ILE A 157 6.76 0.42 -1.98
CA ILE A 157 7.55 0.64 -3.22
C ILE A 157 6.86 1.66 -4.14
N GLY A 158 5.53 1.59 -4.27
CA GLY A 158 4.76 2.50 -5.15
C GLY A 158 4.80 3.98 -4.76
N ALA A 159 5.34 4.32 -3.58
CA ALA A 159 5.60 5.68 -3.10
C ALA A 159 7.11 6.01 -3.04
N GLY A 160 7.97 5.19 -3.65
CA GLY A 160 9.43 5.37 -3.62
C GLY A 160 10.09 4.74 -2.40
N GLY A 161 9.38 3.84 -1.70
CA GLY A 161 9.97 2.95 -0.71
C GLY A 161 10.88 1.90 -1.36
N LEU A 162 11.64 1.19 -0.52
CA LEU A 162 12.60 0.18 -0.95
C LEU A 162 12.20 -1.19 -0.41
N SER A 163 12.52 -2.25 -1.16
CA SER A 163 12.53 -3.60 -0.60
C SER A 163 13.65 -3.72 0.44
N TRP A 164 13.64 -4.79 1.24
CA TRP A 164 14.71 -5.01 2.22
C TRP A 164 16.10 -5.07 1.56
N TYR A 165 16.22 -5.81 0.44
CA TYR A 165 17.46 -5.83 -0.34
C TYR A 165 17.81 -4.45 -0.92
N GLY A 166 16.83 -3.77 -1.55
CA GLY A 166 17.07 -2.46 -2.16
C GLY A 166 17.46 -1.39 -1.14
N LEU A 167 16.98 -1.50 0.11
CA LEU A 167 17.39 -0.64 1.21
C LEU A 167 18.88 -0.81 1.56
N LEU A 168 19.35 -2.06 1.65
CA LEU A 168 20.75 -2.35 1.96
C LEU A 168 21.67 -1.96 0.80
N GLU A 169 21.24 -2.23 -0.44
CA GLU A 169 21.96 -1.79 -1.65
C GLU A 169 22.09 -0.27 -1.71
N GLU A 170 21.03 0.48 -1.39
CA GLU A 170 21.07 1.95 -1.38
C GLU A 170 22.02 2.50 -0.31
N ILE A 171 22.09 1.86 0.86
CA ILE A 171 23.04 2.23 1.92
C ILE A 171 24.47 1.93 1.50
N GLU A 172 24.71 0.78 0.87
CA GLU A 172 26.04 0.35 0.42
C GLU A 172 26.65 1.33 -0.59
N LYS A 173 25.84 1.91 -1.49
CA LYS A 173 26.32 2.89 -2.49
C LYS A 173 27.10 4.05 -1.87
N ASN A 174 26.86 4.37 -0.60
CA ASN A 174 27.59 5.38 0.15
C ASN A 174 29.04 4.99 0.48
N PHE A 175 29.43 3.73 0.34
CA PHE A 175 30.74 3.21 0.70
C PHE A 175 31.54 2.75 -0.53
N GLN A 176 32.86 2.88 -0.47
CA GLN A 176 33.76 2.65 -1.63
C GLN A 176 33.97 1.17 -1.95
N THR A 177 33.74 0.27 -0.98
CA THR A 177 33.95 -1.17 -1.13
C THR A 177 32.62 -1.85 -1.46
N PRO A 178 32.39 -2.27 -2.72
CA PRO A 178 31.22 -3.08 -3.05
C PRO A 178 31.49 -4.49 -2.52
N SER A 179 30.76 -4.89 -1.49
CA SER A 179 30.84 -6.22 -0.91
C SER A 179 29.54 -7.01 -1.04
N LEU A 180 28.44 -6.40 -1.49
CA LEU A 180 27.11 -7.03 -1.49
C LEU A 180 26.77 -7.80 -2.76
N GLN A 181 27.17 -7.33 -3.95
CA GLN A 181 26.85 -8.03 -5.22
C GLN A 181 27.37 -9.47 -5.25
N ASN A 182 28.49 -9.75 -4.58
CA ASN A 182 29.06 -11.10 -4.50
C ASN A 182 28.46 -11.96 -3.37
N LYS A 183 27.78 -11.35 -2.39
CA LYS A 183 27.24 -12.04 -1.21
C LYS A 183 25.76 -12.41 -1.34
N TYR A 184 24.98 -11.62 -2.08
CA TYR A 184 23.57 -11.92 -2.29
C TYR A 184 23.39 -12.92 -3.44
N LYS A 185 23.05 -14.17 -3.09
CA LYS A 185 22.73 -15.23 -4.06
C LYS A 185 21.22 -15.41 -4.24
N GLY A 186 20.42 -14.43 -3.80
CA GLY A 186 18.97 -14.47 -3.88
C GLY A 186 18.28 -15.07 -2.64
N ASN A 187 19.00 -15.41 -1.57
CA ASN A 187 18.42 -16.01 -0.38
C ASN A 187 18.29 -15.02 0.80
N PRO A 188 17.28 -15.20 1.69
CA PRO A 188 17.07 -14.32 2.85
C PRO A 188 18.23 -14.30 3.85
N SER A 189 18.90 -15.44 4.01
CA SER A 189 20.11 -15.57 4.84
C SER A 189 21.23 -14.65 4.38
N ASP A 190 21.31 -14.40 3.08
CA ASP A 190 22.35 -13.56 2.49
C ASP A 190 22.10 -12.11 2.88
N THR A 191 20.82 -11.68 2.90
CA THR A 191 20.43 -10.31 3.27
C THR A 191 20.76 -9.99 4.73
N LEU A 192 20.70 -10.97 5.64
CA LEU A 192 21.11 -10.78 7.03
C LEU A 192 22.63 -10.61 7.16
N LEU A 193 23.41 -11.42 6.43
CA LEU A 193 24.87 -11.28 6.36
C LEU A 193 25.30 -9.93 5.77
N VAL A 194 24.54 -9.45 4.78
CA VAL A 194 24.68 -8.11 4.19
C VAL A 194 24.44 -7.04 5.26
N ALA A 195 23.33 -7.14 6.01
CA ALA A 195 23.00 -6.17 7.06
C ALA A 195 24.10 -6.08 8.13
N ASP A 196 24.59 -7.23 8.63
CA ASP A 196 25.67 -7.28 9.62
C ASP A 196 27.00 -6.69 9.09
N SER A 197 27.28 -6.88 7.80
CA SER A 197 28.45 -6.30 7.14
C SER A 197 28.31 -4.77 7.05
N LEU A 198 27.14 -4.29 6.64
CA LEU A 198 26.86 -2.85 6.53
C LEU A 198 26.86 -2.15 7.88
N ASP A 199 26.38 -2.79 8.94
CA ASP A 199 26.38 -2.22 10.29
C ASP A 199 27.80 -1.87 10.74
N LYS A 200 28.76 -2.78 10.51
CA LYS A 200 30.19 -2.55 10.76
C LYS A 200 30.79 -1.45 9.88
N MET A 201 30.33 -1.34 8.63
CA MET A 201 30.79 -0.29 7.71
C MET A 201 30.26 1.09 8.11
N CYS A 202 29.01 1.16 8.58
CA CYS A 202 28.37 2.40 9.05
C CYS A 202 29.01 2.98 10.31
N ALA A 203 29.82 2.20 11.04
CA ALA A 203 30.67 2.70 12.12
C ALA A 203 31.84 3.57 11.63
N LYS A 204 32.11 3.62 10.32
CA LYS A 204 33.15 4.43 9.67
C LYS A 204 32.53 5.52 8.79
N PRO A 205 33.29 6.59 8.46
CA PRO A 205 32.83 7.61 7.52
C PRO A 205 32.52 7.02 6.15
N ASP A 206 31.45 7.52 5.53
CA ASP A 206 31.10 7.20 4.14
C ASP A 206 31.94 8.03 3.12
N LYS A 207 31.65 7.87 1.82
CA LYS A 207 32.32 8.61 0.72
C LYS A 207 32.26 10.14 0.89
N ASN A 208 31.28 10.66 1.63
CA ASN A 208 31.09 12.08 1.88
C ASN A 208 31.66 12.51 3.25
N ASN A 209 32.46 11.66 3.89
CA ASN A 209 33.05 11.87 5.21
C ASN A 209 32.00 12.03 6.34
N VAL A 210 30.83 11.41 6.17
CA VAL A 210 29.74 11.43 7.17
C VAL A 210 29.67 10.07 7.89
N THR A 211 29.67 10.10 9.23
CA THR A 211 29.46 8.92 10.07
C THR A 211 28.03 8.90 10.59
N LYS A 212 27.27 7.89 10.20
CA LYS A 212 25.90 7.62 10.66
C LYS A 212 25.73 6.12 10.76
N ASP A 213 25.15 5.66 11.87
CA ASP A 213 24.83 4.25 12.08
C ASP A 213 23.80 3.75 11.06
N LEU A 214 23.73 2.42 10.91
CA LEU A 214 22.86 1.77 9.94
C LEU A 214 21.38 2.12 10.14
N LYS A 215 20.89 2.10 11.38
CA LYS A 215 19.48 2.35 11.70
C LYS A 215 19.07 3.80 11.42
N THR A 216 19.97 4.75 11.65
CA THR A 216 19.78 6.15 11.27
C THR A 216 19.67 6.31 9.75
N ARG A 217 20.55 5.67 8.97
CA ARG A 217 20.45 5.69 7.50
C ARG A 217 19.16 5.05 7.01
N ILE A 218 18.75 3.93 7.61
CA ILE A 218 17.46 3.28 7.29
C ILE A 218 16.29 4.21 7.55
N ALA A 219 16.25 4.86 8.72
CA ALA A 219 15.19 5.78 9.07
C ALA A 219 15.09 6.96 8.08
N GLU A 220 16.23 7.49 7.63
CA GLU A 220 16.26 8.55 6.62
C GLU A 220 15.73 8.09 5.25
N LEU A 221 16.10 6.89 4.80
CA LEU A 221 15.66 6.34 3.51
C LEU A 221 14.19 5.92 3.48
N THR A 222 13.65 5.52 4.63
CA THR A 222 12.28 4.99 4.76
C THR A 222 11.27 6.00 5.29
N ASN A 223 11.72 7.13 5.85
CA ASN A 223 10.82 8.21 6.27
C ASN A 223 10.27 8.97 5.07
N ARG A 224 9.07 8.59 4.63
CA ARG A 224 8.36 9.20 3.51
C ARG A 224 7.08 9.88 3.98
N PRO A 225 6.74 11.07 3.44
CA PRO A 225 5.62 11.86 3.94
C PRO A 225 4.24 11.34 3.51
N PHE A 226 4.17 10.54 2.43
CA PHE A 226 2.90 10.12 1.84
C PHE A 226 2.85 8.62 1.62
N PRO A 227 1.72 7.96 1.96
CA PRO A 227 1.54 6.55 1.70
C PRO A 227 1.45 6.26 0.20
N SER A 228 1.74 5.01 -0.17
CA SER A 228 1.49 4.55 -1.53
C SER A 228 0.00 4.49 -1.84
N LEU A 229 -0.36 4.57 -3.13
CA LEU A 229 -1.74 4.36 -3.60
C LEU A 229 -2.26 2.99 -3.14
N LEU A 230 -1.42 1.95 -3.18
CA LEU A 230 -1.79 0.63 -2.70
C LEU A 230 -2.15 0.65 -1.21
N MET A 231 -1.35 1.31 -0.37
CA MET A 231 -1.66 1.43 1.06
C MET A 231 -2.96 2.21 1.30
N ALA A 232 -3.20 3.29 0.53
CA ALA A 232 -4.46 4.04 0.61
C ALA A 232 -5.68 3.17 0.24
N LEU A 233 -5.56 2.31 -0.78
CA LEU A 233 -6.60 1.36 -1.18
C LEU A 233 -6.79 0.24 -0.15
N LEU A 234 -5.73 -0.25 0.49
CA LEU A 234 -5.86 -1.23 1.59
C LEU A 234 -6.54 -0.62 2.81
N ALA A 235 -6.22 0.63 3.15
CA ALA A 235 -6.86 1.33 4.25
C ALA A 235 -8.36 1.58 4.00
N SER A 236 -8.78 1.78 2.73
CA SER A 236 -10.20 1.97 2.40
C SER A 236 -11.07 0.72 2.57
N LEU A 237 -10.44 -0.46 2.72
CA LEU A 237 -11.12 -1.69 3.17
C LEU A 237 -11.55 -1.63 4.64
N GLN A 238 -11.07 -0.64 5.40
CA GLN A 238 -11.36 -0.46 6.83
C GLN A 238 -11.12 -1.73 7.65
N PRO A 239 -9.90 -2.32 7.59
CA PRO A 239 -9.59 -3.53 8.33
C PRO A 239 -9.72 -3.30 9.84
N ALA A 240 -10.14 -4.35 10.57
CA ALA A 240 -10.17 -4.32 12.03
C ALA A 240 -8.74 -4.28 12.62
N GLY A 241 -7.83 -5.02 11.99
CA GLY A 241 -6.42 -5.10 12.36
C GLY A 241 -5.50 -5.06 11.14
N ALA A 242 -4.32 -4.47 11.33
CA ALA A 242 -3.24 -4.53 10.36
C ALA A 242 -1.92 -4.88 11.05
N ILE A 243 -1.11 -5.70 10.39
CA ILE A 243 0.24 -6.06 10.84
C ILE A 243 1.21 -5.62 9.76
N THR A 244 2.33 -5.01 10.14
CA THR A 244 3.36 -4.58 9.20
C THR A 244 4.76 -4.90 9.71
N GLN A 245 5.63 -5.25 8.78
CA GLN A 245 7.08 -5.33 9.02
C GLN A 245 7.82 -4.08 8.52
N ASN A 246 7.10 -3.11 7.95
CA ASN A 246 7.70 -1.91 7.40
C ASN A 246 8.02 -0.91 8.53
N TYR A 247 9.18 -0.26 8.40
CA TYR A 247 9.61 0.78 9.35
C TYR A 247 8.87 2.10 9.14
N ASP A 248 8.52 2.41 7.89
CA ASP A 248 7.91 3.65 7.42
C ASP A 248 6.52 3.94 8.03
N HIS A 249 6.02 5.16 7.85
CA HIS A 249 4.73 5.59 8.38
C HIS A 249 3.54 5.42 7.42
N HIS A 250 3.68 4.67 6.33
CA HIS A 250 2.63 4.61 5.31
C HIS A 250 1.32 4.04 5.85
N ALA A 251 1.40 2.95 6.62
CA ALA A 251 0.21 2.32 7.18
C ALA A 251 -0.48 3.25 8.19
N GLU A 252 0.29 3.88 9.07
CA GLU A 252 -0.20 4.87 10.03
C GLU A 252 -0.93 6.01 9.34
N ILE A 253 -0.31 6.63 8.34
CA ILE A 253 -0.87 7.79 7.64
C ILE A 253 -2.14 7.38 6.88
N ALA A 254 -2.11 6.26 6.15
CA ALA A 254 -3.26 5.82 5.37
C ALA A 254 -4.46 5.45 6.26
N LEU A 255 -4.25 4.70 7.35
CA LEU A 255 -5.32 4.33 8.28
C LEU A 255 -5.89 5.55 8.99
N ASN A 256 -5.05 6.51 9.40
CA ASN A 256 -5.53 7.76 10.00
C ASN A 256 -6.33 8.60 8.97
N ASN A 257 -5.90 8.68 7.71
CA ASN A 257 -6.57 9.47 6.68
C ASN A 257 -8.01 9.00 6.39
N VAL A 258 -8.25 7.68 6.43
CA VAL A 258 -9.61 7.12 6.32
C VAL A 258 -10.45 7.53 7.53
N ASN A 259 -9.86 7.51 8.73
CA ASN A 259 -10.55 7.79 9.98
C ASN A 259 -10.82 9.29 10.26
N LEU A 260 -9.97 10.19 9.75
CA LEU A 260 -10.20 11.64 9.81
C LEU A 260 -11.51 12.06 9.15
N ARG A 261 -11.99 11.28 8.17
CA ARG A 261 -13.25 11.52 7.44
C ARG A 261 -14.47 11.04 8.22
N THR A 262 -14.36 9.90 8.91
CA THR A 262 -15.47 9.33 9.67
C THR A 262 -15.63 9.96 11.06
N ARG A 263 -14.58 10.63 11.59
CA ARG A 263 -14.53 11.26 12.95
C ARG A 263 -14.83 10.32 14.13
N THR A 264 -15.11 9.04 13.87
CA THR A 264 -15.48 8.05 14.90
C THR A 264 -14.38 7.05 15.20
N ASN A 265 -13.35 6.99 14.35
CA ASN A 265 -12.38 5.91 14.39
C ASN A 265 -11.02 6.41 14.87
N THR A 266 -10.37 5.62 15.73
CA THR A 266 -9.02 5.88 16.21
C THR A 266 -8.11 4.71 15.87
N VAL A 267 -6.83 5.00 15.61
CA VAL A 267 -5.83 3.98 15.27
C VAL A 267 -4.85 3.81 16.41
N SER A 268 -4.88 2.64 17.04
CA SER A 268 -3.86 2.20 18.00
C SER A 268 -2.64 1.67 17.25
N ILE A 269 -1.44 2.18 17.54
CA ILE A 269 -0.19 1.71 16.92
C ILE A 269 0.58 0.92 17.97
N ILE A 270 0.75 -0.39 17.79
CA ILE A 270 1.41 -1.27 18.75
C ILE A 270 2.85 -1.51 18.27
N PRO A 271 3.89 -1.38 19.13
CA PRO A 271 3.86 -0.99 20.55
C PRO A 271 4.08 0.51 20.83
N TYR A 272 3.91 1.40 19.85
CA TYR A 272 4.37 2.80 19.93
C TYR A 272 3.38 3.81 20.50
N ARG A 273 2.10 3.66 20.20
CA ARG A 273 1.01 4.57 20.57
C ARG A 273 -0.29 3.77 20.73
N GLN A 274 -0.41 3.09 21.86
CA GLN A 274 -1.57 2.26 22.18
C GLN A 274 -2.74 3.13 22.62
N ILE A 275 -3.90 2.91 22.01
CA ILE A 275 -5.17 3.55 22.39
C ILE A 275 -6.16 2.44 22.73
N LYS A 276 -6.62 2.39 23.99
CA LYS A 276 -7.63 1.43 24.42
C LYS A 276 -8.98 1.78 23.78
N GLY A 277 -9.70 0.76 23.31
CA GLY A 277 -10.99 0.95 22.62
C GLY A 277 -10.86 1.52 21.20
N ALA A 278 -9.65 1.53 20.63
CA ALA A 278 -9.47 1.92 19.23
C ALA A 278 -10.24 1.02 18.28
N SER A 279 -10.87 1.62 17.27
CA SER A 279 -11.64 0.90 16.24
C SER A 279 -10.75 0.08 15.31
N THR A 280 -9.48 0.48 15.17
CA THR A 280 -8.47 -0.17 14.35
C THR A 280 -7.16 -0.21 15.11
N TRP A 281 -6.42 -1.30 14.97
CA TRP A 281 -5.07 -1.41 15.48
C TRP A 281 -4.08 -1.73 14.35
N LEU A 282 -2.86 -1.23 14.50
CA LEU A 282 -1.72 -1.49 13.62
C LEU A 282 -0.56 -2.02 14.47
N LEU A 283 -0.14 -3.25 14.22
CA LEU A 283 1.03 -3.85 14.84
C LEU A 283 2.27 -3.66 13.95
N LYS A 284 3.31 -3.01 14.48
CA LYS A 284 4.62 -2.90 13.83
C LYS A 284 5.59 -3.89 14.45
N MET A 285 5.95 -4.93 13.70
CA MET A 285 6.76 -6.04 14.21
C MET A 285 8.24 -5.67 14.32
N HIS A 286 8.80 -5.04 13.28
CA HIS A 286 10.25 -4.87 13.14
C HIS A 286 10.77 -3.48 13.48
N GLY A 287 9.97 -2.68 14.17
CA GLY A 287 10.37 -1.33 14.55
C GLY A 287 9.63 -0.23 13.82
N CYS A 288 10.06 1.01 14.06
CA CYS A 288 9.50 2.20 13.43
C CYS A 288 10.59 3.25 13.22
N VAL A 289 10.52 4.01 12.12
CA VAL A 289 11.47 5.11 11.84
C VAL A 289 11.46 6.21 12.92
N SER A 290 10.34 6.39 13.61
CA SER A 290 10.23 7.30 14.77
C SER A 290 11.08 6.85 15.97
N SER A 291 11.40 5.57 16.07
CA SER A 291 12.18 4.98 17.16
C SER A 291 13.31 4.14 16.57
N LYS A 292 14.32 4.82 16.02
CA LYS A 292 15.43 4.21 15.26
C LYS A 292 16.09 3.03 15.97
N SER A 293 16.25 3.10 17.29
CA SER A 293 16.86 2.03 18.10
C SER A 293 16.10 0.70 18.04
N ASP A 294 14.79 0.75 17.80
CA ASP A 294 13.89 -0.40 17.75
C ASP A 294 13.86 -1.11 16.39
N ILE A 295 14.51 -0.55 15.36
CA ILE A 295 14.59 -1.17 14.03
C ILE A 295 15.30 -2.53 14.16
N VAL A 296 14.64 -3.58 13.67
CA VAL A 296 15.16 -4.95 13.61
C VAL A 296 15.73 -5.20 12.22
N ILE A 297 17.06 -5.26 12.11
CA ILE A 297 17.72 -5.38 10.80
C ILE A 297 18.94 -6.31 10.81
N THR A 298 19.80 -6.24 11.84
CA THR A 298 20.98 -7.09 11.97
C THR A 298 20.65 -8.41 12.66
N LYS A 299 21.52 -9.41 12.56
CA LYS A 299 21.37 -10.67 13.29
C LYS A 299 21.21 -10.43 14.80
N SER A 300 22.02 -9.52 15.34
CA SER A 300 21.96 -9.16 16.77
C SER A 300 20.63 -8.51 17.16
N ASP A 301 19.99 -7.79 16.25
CA ASP A 301 18.67 -7.22 16.49
C ASP A 301 17.59 -8.29 16.48
N PHE A 302 17.66 -9.26 15.55
CA PHE A 302 16.73 -10.39 15.52
C PHE A 302 16.83 -11.24 16.79
N GLU A 303 18.04 -11.55 17.25
CA GLU A 303 18.25 -12.28 18.52
C GLU A 303 17.62 -11.54 19.71
N LYS A 304 17.92 -10.24 19.87
CA LYS A 304 17.30 -9.40 20.92
C LYS A 304 15.79 -9.31 20.78
N PHE A 305 15.28 -9.25 19.55
CA PHE A 305 13.86 -9.22 19.28
C PHE A 305 13.18 -10.51 19.72
N GLU A 306 13.77 -11.67 19.42
CA GLU A 306 13.29 -12.99 19.86
C GLU A 306 13.28 -13.14 21.39
N GLU A 307 14.30 -12.61 22.07
CA GLU A 307 14.43 -12.69 23.53
C GLU A 307 13.42 -11.81 24.28
N SER A 308 13.06 -10.65 23.71
CA SER A 308 12.30 -9.61 24.42
C SER A 308 10.88 -9.38 23.88
N LYS A 309 10.74 -8.74 22.72
CA LYS A 309 9.48 -8.21 22.20
C LYS A 309 8.68 -9.25 21.41
N LEU A 310 9.35 -10.17 20.70
CA LEU A 310 8.69 -11.10 19.78
C LEU A 310 7.63 -11.93 20.50
N LYS A 311 7.91 -12.46 21.69
CA LYS A 311 6.97 -13.31 22.43
C LYS A 311 5.62 -12.63 22.70
N ALA A 312 5.64 -11.33 23.04
CA ALA A 312 4.42 -10.58 23.30
C ALA A 312 3.69 -10.23 22.00
N LEU A 313 4.43 -9.80 20.96
CA LEU A 313 3.83 -9.38 19.69
C LEU A 313 3.36 -10.58 18.85
N SER A 314 4.03 -11.72 18.95
CA SER A 314 3.64 -12.97 18.27
C SER A 314 2.28 -13.46 18.73
N GLY A 315 1.93 -13.27 20.01
CA GLY A 315 0.60 -13.63 20.53
C GLY A 315 -0.54 -12.88 19.81
N LEU A 316 -0.33 -11.62 19.45
CA LEU A 316 -1.30 -10.85 18.64
C LEU A 316 -1.40 -11.42 17.22
N VAL A 317 -0.26 -11.74 16.58
CA VAL A 317 -0.23 -12.34 15.25
C VAL A 317 -0.91 -13.71 15.25
N GLN A 318 -0.62 -14.55 16.24
CA GLN A 318 -1.21 -15.88 16.40
C GLN A 318 -2.72 -15.78 16.60
N GLY A 319 -3.18 -14.90 17.50
CA GLY A 319 -4.60 -14.62 17.71
C GLY A 319 -5.27 -14.23 16.39
N GLU A 320 -4.68 -13.28 15.67
CA GLU A 320 -5.25 -12.81 14.41
C GLU A 320 -5.33 -13.91 13.34
N LEU A 321 -4.28 -14.74 13.20
CA LEU A 321 -4.27 -15.89 12.29
C LEU A 321 -5.30 -16.97 12.68
N MET A 322 -5.69 -17.05 13.96
CA MET A 322 -6.68 -18.01 14.45
C MET A 322 -8.12 -17.50 14.36
N THR A 323 -8.34 -16.19 14.49
CA THR A 323 -9.68 -15.59 14.62
C THR A 323 -10.15 -14.78 13.42
N SER A 324 -9.26 -14.50 12.46
CA SER A 324 -9.57 -13.68 11.30
C SER A 324 -9.02 -14.27 10.00
N HIS A 325 -9.46 -13.74 8.88
CA HIS A 325 -8.87 -14.03 7.58
C HIS A 325 -7.77 -13.03 7.27
N MET A 326 -6.55 -13.52 7.08
CA MET A 326 -5.39 -12.66 6.83
C MET A 326 -5.07 -12.52 5.34
N LEU A 327 -5.09 -11.28 4.84
CA LEU A 327 -4.65 -10.91 3.50
C LEU A 327 -3.20 -10.44 3.52
N PHE A 328 -2.31 -11.14 2.81
CA PHE A 328 -0.90 -10.78 2.68
C PHE A 328 -0.66 -9.92 1.44
N VAL A 329 -0.07 -8.74 1.60
CA VAL A 329 0.22 -7.83 0.49
C VAL A 329 1.65 -7.30 0.56
N GLY A 330 2.38 -7.40 -0.55
CA GLY A 330 3.75 -6.88 -0.66
C GLY A 330 4.77 -7.58 0.24
N PHE A 331 4.47 -8.80 0.70
CA PHE A 331 5.32 -9.60 1.55
C PHE A 331 5.97 -10.73 0.75
N SER A 332 7.29 -10.93 0.91
CA SER A 332 8.06 -11.96 0.21
C SER A 332 7.92 -13.35 0.82
N MET A 333 7.30 -13.49 2.00
CA MET A 333 7.19 -14.77 2.74
C MET A 333 8.55 -15.38 3.07
N THR A 334 9.58 -14.56 3.28
CA THR A 334 10.96 -14.99 3.55
C THR A 334 11.40 -14.82 5.00
N ASP A 335 10.54 -14.22 5.83
CA ASP A 335 10.86 -13.96 7.22
C ASP A 335 10.74 -15.23 8.07
N GLY A 336 11.86 -15.71 8.61
CA GLY A 336 11.89 -16.93 9.42
C GLY A 336 11.06 -16.85 10.70
N ASN A 337 11.02 -15.70 11.37
CA ASN A 337 10.24 -15.51 12.60
C ASN A 337 8.74 -15.53 12.31
N TYR A 338 8.31 -14.87 11.24
CA TYR A 338 6.91 -14.87 10.85
C TYR A 338 6.44 -16.22 10.32
N LEU A 339 7.26 -16.90 9.51
CA LEU A 339 6.97 -18.25 9.04
C LEU A 339 6.88 -19.26 10.18
N ARG A 340 7.69 -19.08 11.24
CA ARG A 340 7.60 -19.87 12.47
C ARG A 340 6.22 -19.68 13.12
N ILE A 341 5.78 -18.43 13.30
CA ILE A 341 4.46 -18.12 13.86
C ILE A 341 3.33 -18.77 13.04
N ILE A 342 3.35 -18.65 11.71
CA ILE A 342 2.33 -19.28 10.85
C ILE A 342 2.32 -20.80 11.05
N ARG A 343 3.50 -21.43 11.13
CA ARG A 343 3.63 -22.88 11.31
C ARG A 343 3.03 -23.33 12.64
N GLU A 344 3.37 -22.65 13.73
CA GLU A 344 2.83 -22.92 15.07
C GLU A 344 1.29 -22.85 15.08
N VAL A 345 0.71 -21.83 14.43
CA VAL A 345 -0.74 -21.70 14.32
C VAL A 345 -1.35 -22.83 13.50
N ARG A 346 -0.74 -23.21 12.38
CA ARG A 346 -1.22 -24.34 11.56
C ARG A 346 -1.19 -25.64 12.34
N GLU A 347 -0.09 -25.95 13.01
CA GLU A 347 0.04 -27.16 13.84
C GLU A 347 -1.02 -27.18 14.95
N ALA A 348 -1.28 -26.05 15.60
CA ALA A 348 -2.31 -25.94 16.63
C ALA A 348 -3.74 -26.19 16.09
N LEU A 349 -4.02 -25.77 14.85
CA LEU A 349 -5.33 -25.95 14.20
C LEU A 349 -5.50 -27.34 13.56
N ASP A 350 -4.43 -27.91 12.99
CA ASP A 350 -4.46 -29.23 12.37
C ASP A 350 -4.61 -30.35 13.40
N ASN A 351 -4.05 -30.17 14.61
CA ASN A 351 -4.28 -31.06 15.75
C ASN A 351 -5.77 -31.13 16.18
N ARG A 352 -6.62 -30.17 15.79
CA ARG A 352 -8.08 -30.28 15.98
C ARG A 352 -8.76 -31.15 14.92
N LYS A 353 -8.26 -31.18 13.69
CA LYS A 353 -8.86 -31.98 12.61
C LYS A 353 -8.62 -33.47 12.82
N SER A 354 -7.45 -33.87 13.33
CA SER A 354 -7.16 -35.27 13.68
C SER A 354 -7.92 -35.77 14.93
N ASN A 355 -8.19 -34.88 15.89
CA ASN A 355 -8.98 -35.22 17.07
C ASN A 355 -10.50 -35.26 16.80
N ASN A 356 -11.00 -34.59 15.76
CA ASN A 356 -12.41 -34.72 15.35
C ASN A 356 -12.66 -35.95 14.47
N SER A 357 -11.63 -36.56 13.86
CA SER A 357 -11.76 -37.78 13.06
C SER A 357 -11.68 -39.08 13.88
N THR A 358 -11.62 -39.02 15.22
CA THR A 358 -11.62 -40.20 16.11
C THR A 358 -12.96 -40.42 16.85
N SER A 359 -14.03 -39.71 16.46
CA SER A 359 -15.37 -39.86 17.06
C SER A 359 -16.47 -40.32 16.10
N SER A 360 -16.13 -41.00 15.01
CA SER A 360 -17.10 -41.80 14.25
C SER A 360 -16.50 -43.16 13.88
N THR A 361 -17.04 -44.18 14.53
CA THR A 361 -17.06 -45.57 14.06
C THR A 361 -18.50 -45.88 13.67
N PRO A 362 -18.78 -46.74 12.69
CA PRO A 362 -18.11 -47.02 11.41
C PRO A 362 -18.76 -46.28 10.22
#